data_AF-A0A212CIL0-F1
#
_entry.id   AF-A0A212CIL0-F1
#
_cell.length_a   1.000
_cell.length_b   1.000
_cell.length_c   1.000
_cell.angle_alpha   90.00
_cell.angle_beta   90.00
_cell.angle_gamma   90.00
#
_symmetry.space_group_name_H-M   'P 1'
#
loop_
_entity.id
_entity.type
_entity.pdbx_description
1 polymer ?
#
loop_
_entity_poly.entity_id
_entity_poly.type
_entity_poly.pdbx_seq_one_letter_code
_entity_poly.pdbx_strand_id
1 'polypeptide(L)'
;ARVIAVLDWELSTIGHPLSDLAHLSMFYFWPRTASLVNQSRHLQENIGIPSMEELISIYCRCRGINSDLPNWNFFLALSYFKMAGIAQGIYNRYLLGNNASENSFQYADVAQPLAETGLRLSKRSFSTALPQTDITRQLFVQTRTGQEVLIRVKQFMKQHILPVEKEVIEFCVQNENSADKWKKPLVIDKLKEMAKAEGLWNLFLPAVSGLTQVDYALIAEETGKCFFAPDIFNCQAP
;
A
#
# COMPACT_ATOMS: atom_id res chain seq x y z
N ALA A 1 11.58 5.66 -7.79
CA ALA A 1 11.46 4.30 -7.25
C ALA A 1 11.91 3.25 -8.24
N ARG A 2 12.73 2.30 -7.78
CA ARG A 2 12.84 0.96 -8.37
C ARG A 2 12.73 -0.07 -7.26
N VAL A 3 12.12 -1.21 -7.54
CA VAL A 3 12.10 -2.33 -6.59
C VAL A 3 13.54 -2.82 -6.39
N ILE A 4 14.01 -2.86 -5.13
CA ILE A 4 15.36 -3.35 -4.79
C ILE A 4 15.35 -4.76 -4.19
N ALA A 5 14.24 -5.15 -3.57
CA ALA A 5 14.02 -6.47 -3.01
C ALA A 5 12.52 -6.80 -3.01
N VAL A 6 12.20 -8.08 -3.13
CA VAL A 6 10.86 -8.66 -2.88
C VAL A 6 11.01 -9.52 -1.63
N LEU A 7 10.15 -9.32 -0.64
CA LEU A 7 10.22 -9.98 0.67
C LEU A 7 9.11 -11.04 0.83
N ASP A 8 9.09 -11.73 1.97
CA ASP A 8 8.03 -12.69 2.37
C ASP A 8 7.78 -13.83 1.37
N TRP A 9 8.84 -14.53 0.98
CA TRP A 9 8.80 -15.66 0.03
C TRP A 9 8.29 -16.99 0.64
N GLU A 10 7.83 -17.01 1.88
CA GLU A 10 7.47 -18.24 2.60
C GLU A 10 6.30 -19.02 1.98
N LEU A 11 5.43 -18.33 1.23
CA LEU A 11 4.32 -18.94 0.49
C LEU A 11 4.63 -19.18 -1.01
N SER A 12 5.86 -18.91 -1.44
CA SER A 12 6.23 -19.05 -2.86
C SER A 12 6.25 -20.51 -3.31
N THR A 13 5.74 -20.76 -4.52
CA THR A 13 5.73 -22.08 -5.13
C THR A 13 5.55 -21.99 -6.64
N ILE A 14 5.67 -23.12 -7.34
CA ILE A 14 5.35 -23.22 -8.78
C ILE A 14 3.84 -23.28 -8.93
N GLY A 15 3.27 -22.40 -9.77
CA GLY A 15 1.83 -22.32 -9.96
C GLY A 15 1.42 -21.57 -11.23
N HIS A 16 0.12 -21.45 -11.44
CA HIS A 16 -0.43 -20.73 -12.59
C HIS A 16 -0.27 -19.21 -12.40
N PRO A 17 0.37 -18.47 -13.33
CA PRO A 17 0.71 -17.06 -13.16
C PRO A 17 -0.48 -16.14 -12.92
N LEU A 18 -1.65 -16.47 -13.49
CA LEU A 18 -2.87 -15.69 -13.28
C LEU A 18 -3.42 -15.78 -11.85
N SER A 19 -3.02 -16.78 -11.06
CA SER A 19 -3.38 -16.84 -9.63
C SER A 19 -2.80 -15.64 -8.88
N ASP A 20 -1.53 -15.32 -9.13
CA ASP A 20 -0.85 -14.22 -8.44
C ASP A 20 -1.33 -12.86 -8.97
N LEU A 21 -1.54 -12.73 -10.29
CA LEU A 21 -2.12 -11.51 -10.86
C LEU A 21 -3.53 -11.24 -10.32
N ALA A 22 -4.36 -12.29 -10.19
CA ALA A 22 -5.70 -12.17 -9.62
C ALA A 22 -5.66 -11.82 -8.14
N HIS A 23 -4.74 -12.41 -7.38
CA HIS A 23 -4.52 -12.08 -5.97
C HIS A 23 -4.09 -10.62 -5.80
N LEU A 24 -3.12 -10.16 -6.61
CA LEU A 24 -2.71 -8.75 -6.67
C LEU A 24 -3.89 -7.84 -6.97
N SER A 25 -4.80 -8.25 -7.86
CA SER A 25 -5.95 -7.44 -8.28
C SER A 25 -7.11 -7.39 -7.26
N MET A 26 -7.00 -8.07 -6.11
CA MET A 26 -8.11 -8.13 -5.15
C MET A 26 -8.52 -6.75 -4.61
N PHE A 27 -7.58 -5.80 -4.49
CA PHE A 27 -7.87 -4.47 -3.92
C PHE A 27 -8.92 -3.67 -4.72
N TYR A 28 -9.14 -3.96 -6.01
CA TYR A 28 -10.17 -3.30 -6.82
C TYR A 28 -11.61 -3.70 -6.45
N PHE A 29 -11.81 -4.88 -5.84
CA PHE A 29 -13.13 -5.40 -5.51
C PHE A 29 -13.30 -5.73 -4.02
N TRP A 30 -12.43 -5.21 -3.17
CA TRP A 30 -12.48 -5.51 -1.73
C TRP A 30 -13.87 -5.17 -1.14
N PRO A 31 -14.50 -6.09 -0.40
CA PRO A 31 -15.85 -5.88 0.13
C PRO A 31 -15.88 -4.72 1.13
N ARG A 32 -16.72 -3.70 0.85
CA ARG A 32 -16.87 -2.50 1.70
C ARG A 32 -17.41 -2.78 3.10
N THR A 33 -17.98 -3.97 3.32
CA THR A 33 -18.51 -4.46 4.59
C THR A 33 -17.44 -5.14 5.45
N ALA A 34 -16.29 -5.53 4.88
CA ALA A 34 -15.19 -6.12 5.63
C ALA A 34 -14.32 -5.04 6.30
N SER A 35 -14.52 -4.85 7.60
CA SER A 35 -13.92 -3.80 8.45
C SER A 35 -12.38 -3.81 8.47
N LEU A 36 -11.75 -4.99 8.37
CA LEU A 36 -10.30 -5.17 8.56
C LEU A 36 -9.42 -4.43 7.54
N VAL A 37 -9.96 -4.01 6.40
CA VAL A 37 -9.23 -3.22 5.39
C VAL A 37 -10.11 -2.07 4.90
N ASN A 38 -10.39 -1.11 5.78
CA ASN A 38 -11.06 0.14 5.39
C ASN A 38 -10.20 1.03 4.46
N GLN A 39 -8.94 0.68 4.18
CA GLN A 39 -8.08 1.43 3.27
C GLN A 39 -8.59 1.39 1.81
N SER A 40 -9.30 0.33 1.40
CA SER A 40 -9.79 0.21 0.02
C SER A 40 -10.99 1.10 -0.30
N ARG A 41 -11.67 1.70 0.70
CA ARG A 41 -12.75 2.68 0.46
C ARG A 41 -12.25 3.92 -0.28
N HIS A 42 -10.97 4.25 -0.16
CA HIS A 42 -10.36 5.44 -0.76
C HIS A 42 -9.72 5.21 -2.14
N LEU A 43 -9.68 3.96 -2.64
CA LEU A 43 -9.01 3.66 -3.91
C LEU A 43 -9.79 4.09 -5.16
N GLN A 44 -11.12 4.25 -5.07
CA GLN A 44 -11.96 4.57 -6.22
C GLN A 44 -11.84 6.02 -6.71
N GLU A 45 -11.22 6.92 -5.92
CA GLU A 45 -11.02 8.33 -6.27
C GLU A 45 -9.53 8.67 -6.53
N ASN A 46 -8.65 7.67 -6.55
CA ASN A 46 -7.21 7.91 -6.54
C ASN A 46 -6.64 8.15 -7.95
N ILE A 47 -6.35 9.42 -8.23
CA ILE A 47 -5.55 9.86 -9.37
C ILE A 47 -4.18 9.14 -9.33
N GLY A 48 -3.84 8.42 -10.40
CA GLY A 48 -2.52 7.81 -10.61
C GLY A 48 -2.41 6.31 -10.32
N ILE A 49 -3.46 5.67 -9.79
CA ILE A 49 -3.53 4.19 -9.73
C ILE A 49 -4.12 3.68 -11.05
N PRO A 50 -3.49 2.71 -11.73
CA PRO A 50 -4.05 2.16 -12.96
C PRO A 50 -5.42 1.52 -12.68
N SER A 51 -6.30 1.51 -13.68
CA SER A 51 -7.46 0.63 -13.68
C SER A 51 -7.02 -0.84 -13.68
N MET A 52 -7.95 -1.75 -13.38
CA MET A 52 -7.69 -3.20 -13.47
C MET A 52 -7.26 -3.58 -14.89
N GLU A 53 -7.94 -3.04 -15.89
CA GLU A 53 -7.69 -3.29 -17.30
C GLU A 53 -6.30 -2.79 -17.71
N GLU A 54 -5.89 -1.61 -17.24
CA GLU A 54 -4.52 -1.10 -17.43
C GLU A 54 -3.48 -1.99 -16.73
N LEU A 55 -3.71 -2.43 -15.49
CA LEU A 55 -2.81 -3.32 -14.76
C LEU A 55 -2.60 -4.65 -15.51
N ILE A 56 -3.70 -5.26 -15.99
CA ILE A 56 -3.65 -6.47 -16.80
C ILE A 56 -2.87 -6.22 -18.10
N SER A 57 -3.11 -5.09 -18.77
CA SER A 57 -2.39 -4.72 -20.00
C SER A 57 -0.88 -4.60 -19.77
N ILE A 58 -0.47 -3.93 -18.69
CA ILE A 58 0.94 -3.79 -18.28
C ILE A 58 1.54 -5.18 -18.05
N TYR A 59 0.86 -6.02 -17.27
CA TYR A 59 1.32 -7.37 -16.97
C TYR A 59 1.52 -8.20 -18.24
N CYS A 60 0.51 -8.24 -19.12
CA CYS A 60 0.55 -9.01 -20.36
C CYS A 60 1.68 -8.53 -21.28
N ARG A 61 1.87 -7.21 -21.38
CA ARG A 61 2.97 -6.60 -22.15
C ARG A 61 4.34 -7.00 -21.59
N CYS A 62 4.56 -6.85 -20.28
CA CYS A 62 5.82 -7.22 -19.64
C CYS A 62 6.12 -8.72 -19.71
N ARG A 63 5.09 -9.56 -19.75
CA ARG A 63 5.21 -11.02 -19.89
C ARG A 63 5.28 -11.52 -21.33
N GLY A 64 4.98 -10.66 -22.32
CA GLY A 64 4.88 -11.06 -23.72
C GLY A 64 3.72 -12.03 -24.01
N ILE A 65 2.60 -11.91 -23.29
CA ILE A 65 1.39 -12.75 -23.47
C ILE A 65 0.22 -11.91 -23.99
N ASN A 66 -0.83 -12.58 -24.50
CA ASN A 66 -2.05 -11.92 -24.95
C ASN A 66 -2.82 -11.28 -23.77
N SER A 67 -3.43 -10.12 -24.00
CA SER A 67 -4.37 -9.46 -23.07
C SER A 67 -5.68 -10.20 -22.92
N ASP A 68 -5.99 -11.13 -23.83
CA ASP A 68 -7.11 -12.04 -23.65
C ASP A 68 -6.75 -13.14 -22.64
N LEU A 69 -7.23 -12.97 -21.41
CA LEU A 69 -6.99 -13.87 -20.29
C LEU A 69 -8.20 -14.80 -20.09
N PRO A 70 -8.21 -16.00 -20.71
CA PRO A 70 -9.29 -16.95 -20.51
C PRO A 70 -9.38 -17.33 -19.03
N ASN A 71 -10.60 -17.54 -18.55
CA ASN A 71 -10.88 -17.92 -17.16
C ASN A 71 -10.43 -16.88 -16.10
N TRP A 72 -10.23 -15.61 -16.46
CA TRP A 72 -9.86 -14.57 -15.50
C TRP A 72 -10.75 -14.54 -14.25
N ASN A 73 -12.08 -14.65 -14.43
CA ASN A 73 -13.03 -14.68 -13.33
C ASN A 73 -12.86 -15.89 -12.41
N PHE A 74 -12.41 -17.03 -12.93
CA PHE A 74 -12.10 -18.19 -12.10
C PHE A 74 -10.92 -17.88 -11.18
N PHE A 75 -9.84 -17.28 -11.69
CA PHE A 75 -8.69 -16.91 -10.87
C PHE A 75 -9.04 -15.84 -9.84
N LEU A 76 -9.83 -14.84 -10.21
CA LEU A 76 -10.37 -13.86 -9.25
C LEU A 76 -11.18 -14.55 -8.15
N ALA A 77 -12.18 -15.35 -8.51
CA ALA A 77 -13.01 -16.06 -7.55
C ALA A 77 -12.19 -16.98 -6.63
N LEU A 78 -11.19 -17.67 -7.18
CA LEU A 78 -10.26 -18.51 -6.42
C LEU A 78 -9.46 -17.69 -5.40
N SER A 79 -8.97 -16.51 -5.77
CA SER A 79 -8.24 -15.62 -4.83
C SER A 79 -9.12 -15.17 -3.67
N TYR A 80 -10.38 -14.84 -3.93
CA TYR A 80 -11.36 -14.51 -2.88
C TYR A 80 -11.70 -15.71 -2.00
N PHE A 81 -11.89 -16.88 -2.59
CA PHE A 81 -12.11 -18.13 -1.86
C PHE A 81 -10.94 -18.46 -0.92
N LYS A 82 -9.70 -18.35 -1.41
CA LYS A 82 -8.48 -18.53 -0.61
C LYS A 82 -8.44 -17.56 0.57
N MET A 83 -8.71 -16.27 0.33
CA MET A 83 -8.70 -15.26 1.39
C MET A 83 -9.82 -15.48 2.42
N ALA A 84 -11.01 -15.91 1.98
CA ALA A 84 -12.09 -16.29 2.90
C ALA A 84 -11.68 -17.47 3.79
N GLY A 85 -11.00 -18.48 3.22
CA GLY A 85 -10.44 -19.60 3.98
C GLY A 85 -9.37 -19.18 5.00
N ILE A 86 -8.49 -18.25 4.62
CA ILE A 86 -7.49 -17.67 5.54
C ILE A 86 -8.18 -16.93 6.70
N ALA A 87 -9.14 -16.06 6.38
CA ALA A 87 -9.91 -15.32 7.38
C ALA A 87 -10.65 -16.26 8.35
N GLN A 88 -11.31 -17.29 7.82
CA GLN A 88 -11.97 -18.32 8.63
C GLN A 88 -10.98 -19.08 9.50
N GLY A 89 -9.80 -19.41 8.98
CA GLY A 89 -8.74 -20.08 9.73
C GLY A 89 -8.15 -19.23 10.85
N ILE A 90 -8.06 -17.91 10.67
CA ILE A 90 -7.68 -16.96 11.73
C ILE A 90 -8.77 -16.91 12.81
N TYR A 91 -10.03 -16.77 12.42
CA TYR A 91 -11.15 -16.71 13.35
C TYR A 91 -11.30 -18.01 14.16
N ASN A 92 -11.16 -19.17 13.52
CA ASN A 92 -11.20 -20.46 14.22
C ASN A 92 -10.08 -20.58 15.28
N ARG A 93 -8.87 -20.11 14.97
CA ARG A 93 -7.76 -20.08 15.94
C ARG A 93 -8.04 -19.16 17.12
N TYR A 94 -8.73 -18.02 16.89
CA TYR A 94 -9.21 -17.16 17.95
C TYR A 94 -10.23 -17.87 18.86
N LEU A 95 -11.22 -18.58 18.30
CA LEU A 95 -12.20 -19.34 19.10
C LEU A 95 -11.54 -20.42 19.96
N LEU A 96 -10.42 -20.99 19.50
CA LEU A 96 -9.63 -21.97 20.23
C LEU A 96 -8.64 -21.34 21.23
N GLY A 97 -8.58 -20.01 21.35
CA GLY A 97 -7.64 -19.31 22.23
C GLY A 97 -6.17 -19.37 21.77
N ASN A 98 -5.92 -19.70 20.50
CA ASN A 98 -4.59 -19.84 19.90
C ASN A 98 -4.34 -18.77 18.82
N ASN A 99 -4.73 -17.52 19.09
CA ASN A 99 -4.53 -16.38 18.21
C ASN A 99 -3.21 -15.64 18.49
N ALA A 100 -2.53 -15.21 17.43
CA ALA A 100 -1.29 -14.43 17.54
C ALA A 100 -1.54 -12.93 17.75
N SER A 101 -2.76 -12.44 17.51
CA SER A 101 -3.12 -11.02 17.58
C SER A 101 -4.45 -10.85 18.31
N GLU A 102 -4.54 -9.82 19.16
CA GLU A 102 -5.76 -9.45 19.88
C GLU A 102 -6.93 -9.12 18.94
N ASN A 103 -6.66 -8.64 17.73
CA ASN A 103 -7.69 -8.27 16.74
C ASN A 103 -8.22 -9.46 15.92
N SER A 104 -7.78 -10.69 16.23
CA SER A 104 -8.15 -11.88 15.44
C SER A 104 -9.66 -12.18 15.44
N PHE A 105 -10.41 -11.70 16.43
CA PHE A 105 -11.87 -11.84 16.48
C PHE A 105 -12.58 -11.11 15.33
N GLN A 106 -12.00 -10.00 14.83
CA GLN A 106 -12.60 -9.19 13.76
C GLN A 106 -12.69 -9.94 12.43
N TYR A 107 -11.92 -11.03 12.27
CA TYR A 107 -11.96 -11.87 11.07
C TYR A 107 -13.26 -12.67 10.94
N ALA A 108 -14.07 -12.76 12.01
CA ALA A 108 -15.43 -13.32 11.96
C ALA A 108 -16.29 -12.64 10.89
N ASP A 109 -16.17 -11.31 10.80
CA ASP A 109 -16.99 -10.48 9.93
C ASP A 109 -16.41 -10.33 8.52
N VAL A 110 -15.31 -11.05 8.20
CA VAL A 110 -14.59 -10.91 6.92
C VAL A 110 -14.77 -12.11 6.00
N ALA A 111 -14.87 -13.32 6.56
CA ALA A 111 -14.92 -14.54 5.75
C ALA A 111 -16.13 -14.57 4.80
N GLN A 112 -17.34 -14.27 5.30
CA GLN A 112 -18.56 -14.28 4.48
C GLN A 112 -18.54 -13.22 3.36
N PRO A 113 -18.24 -11.93 3.62
CA PRO A 113 -18.16 -10.92 2.56
C PRO A 113 -17.16 -11.25 1.44
N LEU A 114 -16.03 -11.89 1.78
CA LEU A 114 -15.06 -12.36 0.80
C LEU A 114 -15.61 -13.49 -0.06
N ALA A 115 -16.26 -14.49 0.55
CA ALA A 115 -16.86 -15.61 -0.16
C ALA A 115 -17.98 -15.15 -1.12
N GLU A 116 -18.86 -14.25 -0.66
CA GLU A 116 -19.92 -13.65 -1.47
C GLU A 116 -19.34 -12.83 -2.64
N THR A 117 -18.26 -12.08 -2.39
CA THR A 117 -17.59 -11.33 -3.45
C THR A 117 -16.96 -12.24 -4.49
N GLY A 118 -16.30 -13.33 -4.08
CA GLY A 118 -15.78 -14.34 -5.00
C GLY A 118 -16.87 -14.98 -5.86
N LEU A 119 -18.00 -15.34 -5.26
CA LEU A 119 -19.16 -15.91 -5.96
C LEU A 119 -19.79 -14.93 -6.96
N ARG A 120 -19.84 -13.65 -6.62
CA ARG A 120 -20.33 -12.61 -7.53
C ARG A 120 -19.38 -12.39 -8.70
N LEU A 121 -18.07 -12.35 -8.45
CA LEU A 121 -17.06 -12.18 -9.49
C LEU A 121 -17.00 -13.37 -10.44
N SER A 122 -17.23 -14.60 -9.96
CA SER A 122 -17.25 -15.79 -10.84
C SER A 122 -18.37 -15.73 -11.89
N LYS A 123 -19.46 -15.02 -11.60
CA LYS A 123 -20.63 -14.86 -12.47
C LYS A 123 -20.60 -13.60 -13.34
N ARG A 124 -19.59 -12.73 -13.17
CA ARG A 124 -19.50 -11.47 -13.90
C ARG A 124 -19.16 -11.74 -15.37
N SER A 125 -19.76 -11.01 -16.31
CA SER A 125 -19.23 -10.96 -17.68
C SER A 125 -17.99 -10.06 -17.69
N PHE A 126 -16.83 -10.62 -17.99
CA PHE A 126 -15.59 -9.88 -18.15
C PHE A 126 -15.24 -9.82 -19.64
N SER A 127 -15.10 -8.62 -20.17
CA SER A 127 -14.55 -8.41 -21.51
C SER A 127 -13.10 -8.01 -21.35
N THR A 128 -12.21 -8.75 -21.99
CA THR A 128 -10.77 -8.45 -22.11
C THR A 128 -10.50 -7.40 -23.19
N ALA A 129 -11.55 -6.85 -23.84
CA ALA A 129 -11.42 -5.73 -24.75
C ALA A 129 -10.93 -4.51 -23.98
N LEU A 130 -9.62 -4.29 -24.05
CA LEU A 130 -8.98 -3.11 -23.49
C LEU A 130 -9.69 -1.87 -24.04
N PRO A 131 -9.99 -0.86 -23.20
CA PRO A 131 -10.13 0.49 -23.73
C PRO A 131 -8.89 0.74 -24.58
N GLN A 132 -9.03 1.29 -25.80
CA GLN A 132 -7.91 1.75 -26.61
C GLN A 132 -7.12 2.74 -25.75
N THR A 133 -6.18 2.22 -24.99
CA THR A 133 -5.41 2.97 -24.02
C THR A 133 -4.31 3.55 -24.83
N ASP A 134 -4.29 4.89 -24.89
CA ASP A 134 -3.29 5.64 -25.60
C ASP A 134 -1.91 5.07 -25.28
N ILE A 135 -1.30 4.44 -26.29
CA ILE A 135 -0.06 3.64 -26.17
C ILE A 135 1.10 4.54 -25.72
N THR A 136 0.90 5.86 -25.80
CA THR A 136 1.83 6.91 -25.39
C THR A 136 1.64 7.41 -23.95
N ARG A 137 0.56 7.03 -23.24
CA ARG A 137 0.42 7.38 -21.82
C ARG A 137 1.53 6.71 -21.03
N GLN A 138 2.54 7.50 -20.67
CA GLN A 138 3.50 7.15 -19.64
C GLN A 138 2.69 6.92 -18.35
N LEU A 139 2.52 5.65 -17.99
CA LEU A 139 1.91 5.26 -16.74
C LEU A 139 2.85 5.70 -15.61
N PHE A 140 2.29 6.26 -14.54
CA PHE A 140 3.05 6.74 -13.37
C PHE A 140 3.89 8.01 -13.60
N VAL A 141 3.44 8.95 -14.44
CA VAL A 141 4.07 10.28 -14.54
C VAL A 141 3.73 11.11 -13.32
N GLN A 142 4.76 11.67 -12.70
CA GLN A 142 4.67 12.61 -11.60
C GLN A 142 4.12 13.95 -12.09
N THR A 143 3.22 14.56 -11.33
CA THR A 143 2.72 15.91 -11.63
C THR A 143 3.82 16.95 -11.41
N ARG A 144 3.68 18.14 -12.01
CA ARG A 144 4.61 19.25 -11.75
C ARG A 144 4.69 19.59 -10.26
N THR A 145 3.53 19.66 -9.60
CA THR A 145 3.44 19.88 -8.15
C THR A 145 4.13 18.77 -7.36
N GLY A 146 3.94 17.51 -7.75
CA GLY A 146 4.63 16.37 -7.14
C GLY A 146 6.15 16.43 -7.27
N GLN A 147 6.65 16.83 -8.44
CA GLN A 147 8.08 17.04 -8.67
C GLN A 147 8.65 18.16 -7.79
N GLU A 148 7.95 19.29 -7.70
CA GLU A 148 8.35 20.44 -6.88
C GLU A 148 8.41 20.07 -5.39
N VAL A 149 7.38 19.39 -4.86
CA VAL A 149 7.36 18.92 -3.47
C VAL A 149 8.45 17.88 -3.22
N LEU A 150 8.67 16.93 -4.13
CA LEU A 150 9.75 15.93 -4.00
C LEU A 150 11.13 16.58 -3.90
N ILE A 151 11.40 17.63 -4.70
CA ILE A 151 12.67 18.37 -4.64
C ILE A 151 12.85 19.00 -3.25
N ARG A 152 11.80 19.63 -2.72
CA ARG A 152 11.82 20.27 -1.40
C ARG A 152 12.01 19.24 -0.27
N VAL A 153 11.32 18.10 -0.33
CA VAL A 153 11.51 17.00 0.64
C VAL A 153 12.94 16.49 0.59
N LYS A 154 13.53 16.27 -0.60
CA LYS A 154 14.94 15.87 -0.74
C LYS A 154 15.91 16.87 -0.13
N GLN A 155 15.65 18.16 -0.32
CA GLN A 155 16.46 19.23 0.27
C GLN A 155 16.33 19.23 1.80
N PHE A 156 15.11 19.16 2.32
CA PHE A 156 14.83 19.11 3.75
C PHE A 156 15.46 17.88 4.41
N MET A 157 15.35 16.71 3.78
CA MET A 157 16.01 15.47 4.21
C MET A 157 17.53 15.66 4.33
N LYS A 158 18.17 16.20 3.29
CA LYS A 158 19.63 16.40 3.26
C LYS A 158 20.11 17.47 4.25
N GLN A 159 19.36 18.55 4.43
CA GLN A 159 19.79 19.70 5.23
C GLN A 159 19.45 19.60 6.71
N HIS A 160 18.35 18.91 7.05
CA HIS A 160 17.78 18.95 8.40
C HIS A 160 17.63 17.57 9.04
N ILE A 161 17.21 16.55 8.29
CA ILE A 161 16.89 15.22 8.87
C ILE A 161 18.13 14.34 8.96
N LEU A 162 18.80 14.07 7.83
CA LEU A 162 19.96 13.18 7.79
C LEU A 162 21.13 13.63 8.69
N PRO A 163 21.43 14.94 8.85
CA PRO A 163 22.50 15.37 9.76
C PRO A 163 22.27 15.02 11.23
N VAL A 164 21.02 14.91 11.68
CA VAL A 164 20.67 14.58 13.07
C VAL A 164 20.37 13.10 13.28
N GLU A 165 20.44 12.28 12.23
CA GLU A 165 20.09 10.85 12.29
C GLU A 165 20.89 10.11 13.36
N LYS A 166 22.20 10.38 13.45
CA LYS A 166 23.08 9.78 14.45
C LYS A 166 22.65 10.10 15.89
N GLU A 167 22.29 11.36 16.18
CA GLU A 167 21.83 11.79 17.50
C GLU A 167 20.53 11.09 17.89
N VAL A 168 19.59 10.97 16.96
CA VAL A 168 18.29 10.31 17.20
C VAL A 168 18.47 8.81 17.42
N ILE A 169 19.35 8.15 16.66
CA ILE A 169 19.68 6.73 16.86
C ILE A 169 20.29 6.52 18.26
N GLU A 170 21.27 7.35 18.64
CA GLU A 170 21.90 7.26 19.96
C GLU A 170 20.89 7.44 21.10
N PHE A 171 19.96 8.39 20.96
CA PHE A 171 18.86 8.57 21.90
C PHE A 171 17.99 7.31 22.01
N CYS A 172 17.58 6.71 20.89
CA CYS A 172 16.74 5.50 20.88
C CYS A 172 17.44 4.31 21.55
N VAL A 173 18.73 4.10 21.26
CA VAL A 173 19.52 3.00 21.85
C VAL A 173 19.69 3.19 23.36
N GLN A 174 19.99 4.40 23.83
CA GLN A 174 20.16 4.68 25.26
C GLN A 174 18.88 4.46 26.06
N ASN A 175 17.72 4.75 25.46
CA ASN A 175 16.43 4.69 26.12
C ASN A 175 15.69 3.35 25.91
N GLU A 176 16.26 2.38 25.19
CA GLU A 176 15.58 1.16 24.74
C GLU A 176 15.00 0.29 25.88
N ASN A 177 15.64 0.29 27.05
CA ASN A 177 15.23 -0.44 28.26
C ASN A 177 14.74 0.47 29.38
N SER A 178 14.48 1.74 29.08
CA SER A 178 14.04 2.74 30.05
C SER A 178 12.53 2.98 29.97
N ALA A 179 11.96 3.61 31.01
CA ALA A 179 10.60 4.13 30.95
C ALA A 179 10.42 5.21 29.86
N ASP A 180 11.53 5.81 29.39
CA ASP A 180 11.56 6.87 28.40
C ASP A 180 11.67 6.36 26.95
N LYS A 181 11.63 5.03 26.72
CA LYS A 181 11.65 4.41 25.38
C LYS A 181 10.65 5.01 24.40
N TRP A 182 9.49 5.45 24.91
CA TRP A 182 8.39 5.99 24.10
C TRP A 182 8.46 7.50 23.90
N LYS A 183 9.44 8.19 24.50
CA LYS A 183 9.64 9.62 24.30
C LYS A 183 10.40 9.86 22.99
N LYS A 184 10.14 11.00 22.35
CA LYS A 184 10.89 11.46 21.18
C LYS A 184 11.86 12.56 21.60
N PRO A 185 13.06 12.64 21.00
CA PRO A 185 14.00 13.70 21.33
C PRO A 185 13.47 15.05 20.84
N LEU A 186 13.79 16.14 21.55
CA LEU A 186 13.29 17.50 21.27
C LEU A 186 13.60 17.99 19.85
N VAL A 187 14.66 17.46 19.23
CA VAL A 187 15.02 17.74 17.84
C VAL A 187 13.89 17.36 16.87
N ILE A 188 13.11 16.32 17.16
CA ILE A 188 11.98 15.89 16.32
C ILE A 188 10.89 16.95 16.29
N ASP A 189 10.52 17.51 17.44
CA ASP A 189 9.46 18.54 17.50
C ASP A 189 9.90 19.81 16.77
N LYS A 190 11.18 20.20 16.91
CA LYS A 190 11.74 21.32 16.13
C LYS A 190 11.67 21.07 14.62
N LEU A 191 12.02 19.86 14.17
CA LEU A 191 11.98 19.50 12.75
C LEU A 191 10.54 19.47 12.22
N LYS A 192 9.57 19.01 13.02
CA LYS A 192 8.15 19.06 12.68
C LYS A 192 7.65 20.49 12.47
N GLU A 193 7.99 21.40 13.38
CA GLU A 193 7.60 22.81 13.23
C GLU A 193 8.23 23.46 12.00
N MET A 194 9.49 23.12 11.68
CA MET A 194 10.14 23.56 10.43
C MET A 194 9.44 23.00 9.19
N ALA A 195 9.15 21.70 9.16
CA ALA A 195 8.45 21.06 8.05
C ALA A 195 7.05 21.67 7.83
N LYS A 196 6.34 21.94 8.92
CA LYS A 196 5.03 22.60 8.90
C LYS A 196 5.11 24.05 8.39
N ALA A 197 6.11 24.82 8.82
CA ALA A 197 6.35 26.18 8.32
C ALA A 197 6.64 26.21 6.81
N GLU A 198 7.27 25.16 6.29
CA GLU A 198 7.49 24.98 4.86
C GLU A 198 6.29 24.36 4.11
N GLY A 199 5.22 23.98 4.81
CA GLY A 199 4.07 23.30 4.19
C GLY A 199 4.36 21.86 3.76
N LEU A 200 5.43 21.23 4.27
CA LEU A 200 5.74 19.83 4.08
C LEU A 200 5.03 18.99 5.15
N TRP A 201 3.70 18.99 5.15
CA TRP A 201 2.89 18.38 6.20
C TRP A 201 1.66 17.67 5.64
N ASN A 202 1.31 16.50 6.19
CA ASN A 202 0.17 15.69 5.73
C ASN A 202 0.24 15.31 4.23
N LEU A 203 1.45 15.07 3.71
CA LEU A 203 1.69 14.87 2.28
C LEU A 203 0.92 13.66 1.71
N PHE A 204 0.60 12.68 2.55
CA PHE A 204 -0.10 11.45 2.20
C PHE A 204 -1.61 11.62 1.92
N LEU A 205 -2.19 12.79 2.23
CA LEU A 205 -3.62 13.05 2.08
C LEU A 205 -3.89 13.90 0.83
N PRO A 206 -4.38 13.33 -0.29
CA PRO A 206 -4.62 14.08 -1.52
C PRO A 206 -5.52 15.31 -1.33
N ALA A 207 -6.55 15.18 -0.49
CA ALA A 207 -7.48 16.28 -0.18
C ALA A 207 -6.84 17.46 0.57
N VAL A 208 -5.67 17.27 1.18
CA VAL A 208 -4.92 18.30 1.92
C VAL A 208 -3.70 18.76 1.11
N SER A 209 -2.91 17.82 0.61
CA SER A 209 -1.63 18.10 -0.05
C SER A 209 -1.78 18.47 -1.54
N GLY A 210 -2.91 18.13 -2.16
CA GLY A 210 -3.10 18.24 -3.61
C GLY A 210 -2.23 17.27 -4.41
N LEU A 211 -1.56 16.33 -3.75
CA LEU A 211 -0.69 15.34 -4.40
C LEU A 211 -1.49 14.12 -4.84
N THR A 212 -1.11 13.58 -6.00
CA THR A 212 -1.60 12.27 -6.43
C THR A 212 -0.91 11.16 -5.65
N GLN A 213 -1.44 9.94 -5.72
CA GLN A 213 -0.77 8.79 -5.09
C GLN A 213 0.60 8.49 -5.71
N VAL A 214 0.77 8.74 -7.01
CA VAL A 214 2.05 8.61 -7.72
C VAL A 214 3.06 9.63 -7.21
N ASP A 215 2.62 10.88 -6.98
CA ASP A 215 3.47 11.93 -6.43
C ASP A 215 3.94 11.57 -5.02
N TYR A 216 2.99 11.14 -4.18
CA TYR A 216 3.30 10.77 -2.80
C TYR A 216 4.17 9.51 -2.72
N ALA A 217 4.01 8.53 -3.60
CA ALA A 217 4.83 7.31 -3.58
C ALA A 217 6.34 7.61 -3.67
N LEU A 218 6.73 8.56 -4.51
CA LEU A 218 8.13 8.98 -4.66
C LEU A 218 8.63 9.81 -3.47
N ILE A 219 7.73 10.57 -2.81
CA ILE A 219 8.03 11.27 -1.57
C ILE A 219 8.20 10.27 -0.42
N ALA A 220 7.30 9.30 -0.30
CA ALA A 220 7.35 8.24 0.69
C ALA A 220 8.64 7.42 0.56
N GLU A 221 9.07 7.08 -0.67
CA GLU A 221 10.38 6.46 -0.94
C GLU A 221 11.53 7.29 -0.37
N GLU A 222 11.49 8.61 -0.50
CA GLU A 222 12.53 9.48 0.05
C GLU A 222 12.52 9.46 1.58
N THR A 223 11.35 9.55 2.20
CA THR A 223 11.22 9.50 3.66
C THR A 223 11.58 8.13 4.23
N GLY A 224 11.34 7.04 3.50
CA GLY A 224 11.64 5.67 3.92
C GLY A 224 13.14 5.38 4.09
N LYS A 225 14.03 6.29 3.67
CA LYS A 225 15.48 6.17 3.87
C LYS A 225 15.92 6.44 5.31
N CYS A 226 15.06 7.05 6.14
CA CYS A 226 15.34 7.36 7.53
C CYS A 226 14.11 7.05 8.39
N PHE A 227 14.28 6.23 9.44
CA PHE A 227 13.16 5.60 10.15
C PHE A 227 12.19 6.59 10.82
N PHE A 228 12.66 7.80 11.18
CA PHE A 228 11.84 8.83 11.81
C PHE A 228 11.43 9.96 10.84
N ALA A 229 11.86 9.94 9.58
CA ALA A 229 11.48 10.99 8.63
C ALA A 229 9.97 11.06 8.35
N PRO A 230 9.21 9.94 8.25
CA PRO A 230 7.76 10.00 8.12
C PRO A 230 7.10 10.79 9.26
N ASP A 231 7.61 10.68 10.48
CA ASP A 231 7.10 11.42 11.63
C ASP A 231 7.22 12.94 11.46
N ILE A 232 8.29 13.41 10.83
CA ILE A 232 8.57 14.84 10.67
C ILE A 232 7.59 15.51 9.70
N PHE A 233 7.14 14.78 8.67
CA PHE A 233 6.18 15.27 7.69
C PHE A 233 4.71 14.92 8.04
N ASN A 234 4.50 14.30 9.22
CA ASN A 234 3.22 13.74 9.65
C ASN A 234 2.62 12.74 8.65
N CYS A 235 3.46 11.81 8.23
CA CYS A 235 3.20 10.80 7.19
C CYS A 235 3.46 9.37 7.70
N GLN A 236 3.74 9.20 8.99
CA GLN A 236 3.89 7.89 9.61
C GLN A 236 2.59 7.09 9.54
N ALA A 237 2.72 5.77 9.36
CA ALA A 237 1.58 4.88 9.47
C ALA A 237 1.01 4.93 10.90
N PRO A 238 -0.32 4.86 11.08
CA PRO A 238 -0.96 4.80 12.38
C PRO A 238 -0.58 3.55 13.17
#